data_AF-A0A354EWF6-F1
#
_entry.id   AF-A0A354EWF6-F1
#
_cell.length_a   1.000
_cell.length_b   1.000
_cell.length_c   1.000
_cell.angle_alpha   90.00
_cell.angle_beta   90.00
_cell.angle_gamma   90.00
#
_symmetry.space_group_name_H-M   'P 1'
#
loop_
_entity.id
_entity.type
_entity.pdbx_description
1 polymer ?
#
loop_
_entity_poly.entity_id
_entity_poly.type
_entity_poly.pdbx_seq_one_letter_code
_entity_poly.pdbx_strand_id
1 'polypeptide(L)'
;MPLILTEEQTMLQDAADGFLNENAPIAHLRRLRDDRNPDGVSRDLWRAFGEMGFAGVIIPEAMGGMGLGAVEAGVIAESLGRTLTPS
;
A
#
# COMPACT_ATOMS: atom_id res chain seq x y z
N MET A 1 -13.81 -18.69 -11.85
CA MET A 1 -13.03 -17.74 -11.01
C MET A 1 -14.06 -16.83 -10.34
N PRO A 2 -14.27 -16.95 -9.03
CA PRO A 2 -15.13 -15.99 -8.32
C PRO A 2 -14.52 -14.59 -8.45
N LEU A 3 -15.35 -13.58 -8.71
CA LEU A 3 -14.95 -12.17 -8.84
C LEU A 3 -15.11 -11.40 -7.52
N ILE A 4 -15.33 -12.12 -6.43
CA ILE A 4 -15.46 -11.58 -5.08
C ILE A 4 -14.21 -11.92 -4.29
N LEU A 5 -13.81 -11.01 -3.41
CA LEU A 5 -12.69 -11.25 -2.50
C LEU A 5 -13.06 -12.35 -1.51
N THR A 6 -12.05 -13.13 -1.13
CA THR A 6 -12.12 -14.01 0.03
C THR A 6 -12.10 -13.18 1.33
N GLU A 7 -12.35 -13.83 2.46
CA GLU A 7 -12.28 -13.18 3.77
C GLU A 7 -10.87 -12.64 4.06
N GLU A 8 -9.82 -13.43 3.79
CA GLU A 8 -8.42 -12.99 3.95
C GLU A 8 -8.09 -11.80 3.05
N GLN A 9 -8.54 -11.80 1.80
CA GLN A 9 -8.33 -10.68 0.88
C GLN A 9 -9.10 -9.43 1.31
N THR A 10 -10.29 -9.59 1.89
CA THR A 10 -11.06 -8.48 2.47
C THR A 10 -10.33 -7.90 3.68
N MET A 11 -9.81 -8.75 4.56
CA MET A 11 -9.00 -8.31 5.71
C MET A 11 -7.73 -7.56 5.26
N LEU A 12 -7.07 -8.02 4.20
CA LEU A 12 -5.93 -7.32 3.62
C LEU A 12 -6.32 -5.94 3.06
N GLN A 13 -7.47 -5.86 2.38
CA GLN A 13 -8.01 -4.60 1.88
C GLN A 13 -8.27 -3.62 3.02
N ASP A 14 -8.96 -4.06 4.08
CA ASP A 14 -9.29 -3.22 5.23
C ASP A 14 -8.02 -2.72 5.94
N ALA A 15 -7.00 -3.57 6.07
CA ALA A 15 -5.72 -3.18 6.65
C ALA A 15 -4.99 -2.14 5.78
N ALA A 16 -4.96 -2.34 4.45
CA ALA A 16 -4.34 -1.40 3.52
C ALA A 16 -5.09 -0.05 3.51
N ASP A 17 -6.42 -0.07 3.44
CA ASP A 17 -7.25 1.13 3.45
C ASP A 17 -7.09 1.90 4.77
N GLY A 18 -7.09 1.20 5.91
CA GLY A 18 -6.86 1.82 7.23
C GLY A 18 -5.50 2.52 7.29
N PHE A 19 -4.43 1.81 6.95
CA PHE A 19 -3.08 2.36 6.94
C PHE A 19 -2.95 3.59 6.03
N LEU A 20 -3.48 3.53 4.80
CA LEU A 20 -3.35 4.60 3.83
C LEU A 20 -4.21 5.81 4.16
N ASN A 21 -5.39 5.63 4.76
CA ASN A 21 -6.21 6.75 5.22
C ASN A 21 -5.51 7.55 6.33
N GLU A 22 -4.79 6.86 7.22
CA GLU A 22 -4.05 7.49 8.32
C GLU A 22 -2.73 8.13 7.84
N ASN A 23 -1.95 7.43 7.03
CA ASN A 23 -0.57 7.81 6.72
C ASN A 23 -0.41 8.49 5.34
N ALA A 24 -1.32 8.21 4.41
CA ALA A 24 -1.26 8.67 3.02
C ALA A 24 -2.55 9.37 2.55
N PRO A 25 -3.24 10.22 3.33
CA PRO A 25 -4.42 10.91 2.82
C PRO A 25 -4.03 11.81 1.63
N ILE A 26 -4.99 12.13 0.75
CA ILE A 26 -4.75 13.00 -0.44
C ILE A 26 -4.07 14.33 -0.07
N ALA A 27 -4.32 14.84 1.15
CA ALA A 27 -3.65 16.03 1.67
C ALA A 27 -2.13 15.87 1.79
N HIS A 28 -1.61 14.67 2.03
CA HIS A 28 -0.18 14.36 2.04
C HIS A 28 0.44 14.58 0.66
N LEU A 29 -0.15 14.04 -0.40
CA LEU A 29 0.30 14.29 -1.77
C LEU A 29 0.29 15.79 -2.10
N ARG A 30 -0.79 16.50 -1.73
CA ARG A 30 -0.89 17.95 -1.97
C ARG A 30 0.25 18.72 -1.29
N ARG A 31 0.57 18.39 -0.02
CA ARG A 31 1.71 18.99 0.70
C ARG A 31 3.03 18.75 -0.02
N LEU A 32 3.35 17.50 -0.39
CA LEU A 32 4.59 17.18 -1.12
C LEU A 32 4.74 17.97 -2.42
N ARG A 33 3.65 18.11 -3.17
CA ARG A 33 3.60 18.92 -4.40
C ARG A 33 3.86 20.40 -4.10
N ASP A 34 3.15 20.95 -3.11
CA ASP A 34 3.18 22.38 -2.79
C ASP A 34 4.54 22.79 -2.20
N ASP A 35 5.15 21.91 -1.40
CA ASP A 35 6.49 22.07 -0.84
C ASP A 35 7.61 21.85 -1.88
N ARG A 36 7.25 21.46 -3.11
CA ARG A 36 8.19 21.11 -4.19
C ARG A 36 9.28 20.15 -3.72
N ASN A 37 8.88 19.12 -3.00
CA ASN A 37 9.82 18.15 -2.46
C ASN A 37 10.69 17.57 -3.60
N PRO A 38 12.03 17.63 -3.49
CA PRO A 38 12.94 17.22 -4.57
C PRO A 38 12.87 15.72 -4.90
N ASP A 39 12.47 14.88 -3.94
CA ASP A 39 12.31 13.44 -4.15
C ASP A 39 10.97 13.09 -4.81
N GLY A 40 9.96 13.97 -4.71
CA GLY A 40 8.60 13.72 -5.22
C GLY A 40 7.84 12.57 -4.55
N VAL A 41 8.49 11.87 -3.61
CA VAL A 41 7.96 10.75 -2.83
C VAL A 41 8.24 10.96 -1.34
N SER A 42 7.39 10.38 -0.50
CA SER A 42 7.58 10.36 0.95
C SER A 42 8.39 9.13 1.36
N ARG A 43 9.66 9.33 1.71
CA ARG A 43 10.54 8.26 2.20
C ARG A 43 10.05 7.64 3.50
N ASP A 44 9.42 8.44 4.36
CA ASP A 44 8.86 7.97 5.62
C ASP A 44 7.66 7.06 5.37
N LEU A 45 6.80 7.42 4.41
CA LEU A 45 5.67 6.59 4.01
C LEU A 45 6.15 5.29 3.36
N TRP A 46 7.17 5.33 2.52
CA TRP A 46 7.77 4.14 1.92
C TRP A 46 8.34 3.19 2.99
N ARG A 47 8.98 3.74 4.03
CA ARG A 47 9.48 2.94 5.16
C ARG A 47 8.33 2.27 5.92
N ALA A 48 7.30 3.04 6.30
CA ALA A 48 6.12 2.52 6.99
C ALA A 48 5.40 1.45 6.14
N PHE A 49 5.32 1.64 4.82
CA PHE A 49 4.76 0.67 3.88
C PHE A 49 5.55 -0.65 3.86
N GLY A 50 6.89 -0.56 3.95
CA GLY A 50 7.76 -1.73 4.09
C GLY A 50 7.63 -2.43 5.45
N GLU A 51 7.47 -1.68 6.54
CA GLU A 51 7.26 -2.22 7.90
C GLU A 51 5.95 -2.99 8.04
N MET A 52 4.90 -2.54 7.33
CA MET A 52 3.64 -3.27 7.16
C MET A 52 3.76 -4.53 6.29
N GLY A 53 4.93 -4.73 5.66
CA GLY A 53 5.20 -5.86 4.75
C GLY A 53 4.62 -5.70 3.35
N PHE A 54 3.86 -4.63 3.06
CA PHE A 54 3.14 -4.48 1.79
C PHE A 54 4.07 -4.45 0.56
N ALA A 55 5.31 -3.96 0.72
CA ALA A 55 6.33 -4.02 -0.33
C ALA A 55 6.78 -5.45 -0.70
N GLY A 56 6.57 -6.42 0.20
CA GLY A 56 6.97 -7.82 0.05
C GLY A 56 5.81 -8.78 -0.23
N VAL A 57 4.64 -8.28 -0.65
CA VAL A 57 3.40 -9.09 -0.70
C VAL A 57 3.54 -10.36 -1.55
N ILE A 58 4.15 -10.25 -2.74
CA ILE A 58 4.38 -11.38 -3.66
C ILE A 58 5.72 -12.09 -3.46
N ILE A 59 6.55 -11.58 -2.55
CA ILE A 59 7.88 -12.11 -2.33
C ILE A 59 7.76 -13.37 -1.47
N PRO A 60 8.45 -14.48 -1.79
CA PRO A 60 8.38 -15.69 -0.99
C PRO A 60 8.78 -15.45 0.46
N GLU A 61 8.13 -16.17 1.40
CA GLU A 61 8.44 -16.10 2.83
C GLU A 61 9.91 -16.43 3.14
N ALA A 62 10.52 -17.34 2.36
CA ALA A 62 11.94 -17.68 2.48
C ALA A 62 12.90 -16.48 2.24
N MET A 63 12.41 -15.42 1.59
CA MET A 63 13.13 -14.17 1.38
C MET A 63 12.60 -13.02 2.27
N GLY A 64 11.74 -13.32 3.25
CA GLY A 64 11.14 -12.35 4.16
C GLY A 64 9.91 -11.61 3.61
N GLY A 65 9.27 -12.13 2.56
CA GLY A 65 7.99 -11.61 2.06
C GLY A 65 6.77 -12.35 2.64
N MET A 66 5.59 -12.06 2.11
CA MET A 66 4.33 -12.69 2.55
C MET A 66 3.94 -13.94 1.75
N GLY A 67 4.61 -14.21 0.62
CA GLY A 67 4.31 -15.37 -0.23
C GLY A 67 2.92 -15.37 -0.86
N LEU A 68 2.25 -14.21 -0.93
CA LEU A 68 0.90 -14.07 -1.48
C LEU A 68 0.91 -13.97 -3.01
N GLY A 69 -0.29 -13.93 -3.61
CA GLY A 69 -0.49 -13.94 -5.04
C GLY A 69 -0.71 -12.57 -5.67
N ALA A 70 -0.95 -12.59 -6.98
CA ALA A 70 -1.24 -11.39 -7.77
C ALA A 70 -2.57 -10.73 -7.38
N VAL A 71 -3.51 -11.48 -6.79
CA VAL A 71 -4.80 -10.92 -6.35
C VAL A 71 -4.58 -10.02 -5.13
N GLU A 72 -3.81 -10.46 -4.15
CA GLU A 72 -3.47 -9.70 -2.95
C GLU A 72 -2.66 -8.44 -3.31
N ALA A 73 -1.73 -8.56 -4.27
CA ALA A 73 -1.04 -7.39 -4.83
C ALA A 73 -2.00 -6.40 -5.50
N GLY A 74 -2.99 -6.90 -6.24
CA GLY A 74 -4.03 -6.09 -6.86
C GLY A 74 -4.88 -5.34 -5.82
N VAL A 75 -5.28 -6.01 -4.74
CA VAL A 75 -6.03 -5.41 -3.64
C VAL A 75 -5.27 -4.24 -3.01
N ILE A 76 -3.98 -4.42 -2.70
CA ILE A 76 -3.14 -3.33 -2.17
C ILE A 76 -3.01 -2.19 -3.19
N ALA A 77 -2.81 -2.51 -4.48
CA ALA A 77 -2.69 -1.52 -5.53
C ALA A 77 -3.95 -0.65 -5.71
N GLU A 78 -5.14 -1.25 -5.58
CA GLU A 78 -6.40 -0.51 -5.60
C GLU A 78 -6.50 0.48 -4.44
N SER A 79 -6.16 0.05 -3.22
CA SER A 79 -6.13 0.91 -2.04
C SER A 79 -5.12 2.06 -2.20
N LEU A 80 -3.92 1.79 -2.73
CA LEU A 80 -2.90 2.80 -3.03
C LEU A 80 -3.41 3.86 -4.02
N GLY A 81 -4.12 3.42 -5.07
CA GLY A 81 -4.71 4.29 -6.08
C GLY A 81 -5.80 5.20 -5.52
N ARG A 82 -6.59 4.72 -4.54
CA ARG A 82 -7.69 5.48 -3.93
C ARG A 82 -7.22 6.75 -3.22
N THR A 83 -6.02 6.73 -2.64
CA THR A 83 -5.47 7.87 -1.89
C THR A 83 -4.41 8.65 -2.66
N LEU A 84 -4.05 8.22 -3.88
CA LEU A 84 -2.94 8.76 -4.67
C LEU A 84 -1.62 8.74 -3.88
N THR A 85 -1.32 7.58 -3.29
CA THR A 85 -0.21 7.41 -2.34
C THR A 85 1.12 7.88 -2.94
N PRO A 86 1.80 8.87 -2.33
CA PRO A 86 3.08 9.38 -2.82
C PRO A 86 4.26 8.68 -2.13
N SER A 87 4.48 7.40 -2.44
CA SER A 87 5.55 6.57 -1.85
C SER A 87 6.40 5.87 -2.90
#